data_AF-A0A6A6JEW4-F1
#
_entry.id   AF-A0A6A6JEW4-F1
#
_cell.length_a   1.000
_cell.length_b   1.000
_cell.length_c   1.000
_cell.angle_alpha   90.00
_cell.angle_beta   90.00
_cell.angle_gamma   90.00
#
_symmetry.space_group_name_H-M   'P 1'
#
loop_
_entity.id
_entity.type
_entity.pdbx_description
1 polymer ?
#
loop_
_entity_poly.entity_id
_entity_poly.type
_entity_poly.pdbx_seq_one_letter_code
_entity_poly.pdbx_strand_id
1 'polypeptide(L)'
;MAAKGIPDLRTLLGSRRGGASRRDARPHRGPPEVRHTGRGSNADDAVRNTDQDAAGSRVSCVDLGYLHDPYAKLFALEPATRRLPLLNRGTYVRTSAIDLLIDRFMMAAPETAKQIISLGAGTDTRYFRLCDKYPSAKLVYHEIDFPTNTAAKLAAIQRHAQLHSKLRTDSPQDPASLGPGATTYHSATYNVHALDLRSLAHTIADATPQTLPNLDPSIPTLILSEMCLVYLQASTVSSIISRFVNDFLPTPTPVSLVLYEPILPNDAFGRVMTSNLSSRNIYLPTLSAYPELGDQRARLKQYGLADGAKAADNEWIWREWIPEEEKERVAGLEFLDEMEELDLLLKHYCVAWGWRDDGQGVFSEAWRDIRDAGG
;
A
#
# COMPACT_ATOMS: atom_id res chain seq x y z
N MET A 1 37.20 15.30 -14.07
CA MET A 1 36.92 14.86 -12.69
C MET A 1 36.02 13.65 -12.78
N ALA A 2 36.48 12.51 -12.26
CA ALA A 2 35.83 11.21 -12.44
C ALA A 2 34.48 11.17 -11.71
N ALA A 3 33.46 10.64 -12.38
CA ALA A 3 32.14 10.41 -11.83
C ALA A 3 32.24 9.47 -10.63
N LYS A 4 31.77 9.92 -9.45
CA LYS A 4 31.56 9.04 -8.29
C LYS A 4 30.52 7.99 -8.67
N GLY A 5 30.87 6.72 -8.47
CA GLY A 5 30.06 5.58 -8.87
C GLY A 5 28.73 5.51 -8.14
N ILE A 6 27.70 5.04 -8.85
CA ILE A 6 26.37 4.76 -8.32
C ILE A 6 26.48 3.63 -7.28
N PRO A 7 25.82 3.73 -6.12
CA PRO A 7 25.87 2.70 -5.06
C PRO A 7 25.35 1.35 -5.55
N ASP A 8 26.00 0.26 -5.13
CA ASP A 8 25.55 -1.10 -5.42
C ASP A 8 24.32 -1.46 -4.56
N LEU A 9 23.14 -1.22 -5.12
CA LEU A 9 21.83 -1.53 -4.52
C LEU A 9 21.64 -3.01 -4.13
N ARG A 10 22.51 -3.95 -4.56
CA ARG A 10 22.53 -5.32 -4.04
C ARG A 10 22.84 -5.38 -2.55
N THR A 11 23.56 -4.39 -2.03
CA THR A 11 23.91 -4.28 -0.61
C THR A 11 22.81 -3.60 0.23
N LEU A 12 21.92 -2.84 -0.41
CA LEU A 12 20.85 -2.07 0.25
C LEU A 12 19.59 -2.92 0.53
N LEU A 13 19.36 -3.98 -0.25
CA LEU A 13 18.22 -4.90 -0.11
C LEU A 13 18.60 -6.31 0.34
N GLY A 14 19.89 -6.62 0.42
CA GLY A 14 20.37 -7.95 0.79
C GLY A 14 20.52 -8.11 2.30
N SER A 15 19.60 -8.81 2.96
CA SER A 15 19.90 -9.46 4.23
C SER A 15 21.07 -10.42 4.01
N ARG A 16 22.26 -10.12 4.57
CA ARG A 16 23.43 -10.99 4.51
C ARG A 16 23.10 -12.35 5.16
N ARG A 17 22.81 -13.37 4.34
CA ARG A 17 23.00 -14.78 4.73
C ARG A 17 24.14 -15.36 3.92
N GLY A 18 25.33 -15.37 4.52
CA GLY A 18 26.44 -16.21 4.09
C GLY A 18 26.20 -17.66 4.52
N GLY A 19 26.51 -18.60 3.64
CA GLY A 19 26.42 -20.03 3.92
C GLY A 19 26.70 -20.85 2.67
N ALA A 20 27.98 -20.96 2.30
CA ALA A 20 28.41 -21.84 1.22
C ALA A 20 28.24 -23.30 1.62
N SER A 21 27.54 -24.10 0.82
CA SER A 21 27.70 -25.55 0.81
C SER A 21 27.77 -26.06 -0.62
N ARG A 22 28.97 -26.53 -0.99
CA ARG A 22 29.24 -27.34 -2.18
C ARG A 22 28.47 -28.67 -2.09
N ARG A 23 27.96 -29.18 -3.20
CA ARG A 23 27.86 -30.62 -3.51
C ARG A 23 27.65 -30.87 -5.00
N ASP A 24 28.36 -31.90 -5.46
CA ASP A 24 28.57 -32.35 -6.83
C ASP A 24 27.36 -33.00 -7.54
N ALA A 25 27.37 -32.87 -8.88
CA ALA A 25 26.99 -33.80 -9.98
C ALA A 25 26.35 -35.17 -9.61
N ARG A 26 25.38 -35.79 -10.33
CA ARG A 26 25.07 -35.92 -11.78
C ARG A 26 23.78 -36.82 -11.97
N PRO A 27 23.32 -37.24 -13.19
CA PRO A 27 21.95 -36.98 -13.68
C PRO A 27 21.03 -38.21 -13.82
N HIS A 28 19.72 -38.01 -14.02
CA HIS A 28 18.88 -38.96 -14.77
C HIS A 28 17.68 -38.32 -15.49
N ARG A 29 17.45 -38.81 -16.71
CA ARG A 29 16.46 -38.43 -17.73
C ARG A 29 14.99 -38.75 -17.37
N GLY A 30 14.10 -37.87 -17.84
CA GLY A 30 12.72 -38.15 -18.24
C GLY A 30 11.99 -36.84 -18.56
N PRO A 31 11.34 -36.66 -19.72
CA PRO A 31 10.65 -35.40 -20.03
C PRO A 31 9.23 -35.42 -19.41
N PRO A 32 8.80 -34.35 -18.74
CA PRO A 32 7.37 -34.11 -18.58
C PRO A 32 6.95 -32.85 -19.34
N GLU A 33 5.88 -33.05 -20.11
CA GLU A 33 4.89 -32.11 -20.64
C GLU A 33 5.00 -30.65 -20.22
N VAL A 34 5.01 -29.77 -21.22
CA VAL A 34 4.86 -28.32 -21.08
C VAL A 34 3.46 -28.01 -20.56
N ARG A 35 3.31 -27.88 -19.24
CA ARG A 35 2.17 -27.19 -18.63
C ARG A 35 2.48 -25.69 -18.62
N HIS A 36 1.77 -24.93 -19.43
CA HIS A 36 1.77 -23.45 -19.41
C HIS A 36 1.08 -22.90 -18.15
N THR A 37 1.61 -23.20 -16.96
CA THR A 37 1.09 -22.68 -15.66
C THR A 37 2.17 -22.06 -14.77
N GLY A 38 3.47 -22.16 -15.11
CA GLY A 38 4.56 -21.84 -14.17
C GLY A 38 5.04 -20.38 -14.12
N ARG A 39 4.71 -19.52 -15.11
CA ARG A 39 5.24 -18.14 -15.12
C ARG A 39 4.38 -17.15 -14.33
N GLY A 40 3.06 -17.38 -14.29
CA GLY A 40 2.10 -16.58 -13.52
C GLY A 40 2.16 -16.85 -12.02
N SER A 41 2.25 -18.12 -11.61
CA SER A 41 2.32 -18.48 -10.18
C SER A 41 3.57 -17.91 -9.50
N ASN A 42 4.73 -18.00 -10.15
CA ASN A 42 5.99 -17.51 -9.59
C ASN A 42 6.04 -15.98 -9.47
N ALA A 43 5.40 -15.25 -10.40
CA ALA A 43 5.30 -13.80 -10.34
C ALA A 43 4.33 -13.37 -9.21
N ASP A 44 3.19 -14.05 -9.09
CA ASP A 44 2.24 -13.80 -8.00
C ASP A 44 2.87 -14.11 -6.64
N ASP A 45 3.68 -15.17 -6.52
CA ASP A 45 4.40 -15.49 -5.28
C ASP A 45 5.39 -14.37 -4.92
N ALA A 46 6.12 -13.84 -5.90
CA ALA A 46 7.04 -12.71 -5.69
C ALA A 46 6.29 -11.45 -5.22
N VAL A 47 5.13 -11.17 -5.80
CA VAL A 47 4.25 -10.05 -5.41
C VAL A 47 3.70 -10.27 -3.99
N ARG A 48 3.18 -11.45 -3.66
CA ARG A 48 2.63 -11.70 -2.31
C ARG A 48 3.68 -11.56 -1.21
N ASN A 49 4.94 -11.89 -1.52
CA ASN A 49 6.05 -11.75 -0.57
C ASN A 49 6.52 -10.30 -0.34
N THR A 50 6.10 -9.32 -1.16
CA THR A 50 6.48 -7.91 -0.92
C THR A 50 5.82 -7.33 0.33
N ASP A 51 4.69 -7.89 0.78
CA ASP A 51 4.05 -7.55 2.05
C ASP A 51 5.00 -7.74 3.23
N GLN A 52 5.67 -8.90 3.33
CA GLN A 52 6.59 -9.15 4.46
C GLN A 52 7.81 -8.24 4.42
N ASP A 53 8.27 -7.83 3.22
CA ASP A 53 9.31 -6.80 3.09
C ASP A 53 8.85 -5.45 3.65
N ALA A 54 7.60 -5.05 3.35
CA ALA A 54 6.98 -3.83 3.86
C ALA A 54 6.75 -3.89 5.37
N ALA A 55 6.25 -5.02 5.89
CA ALA A 55 6.08 -5.29 7.31
C ALA A 55 7.41 -5.14 8.06
N GLY A 56 8.49 -5.74 7.53
CA GLY A 56 9.83 -5.63 8.11
C GLY A 56 10.35 -4.19 8.16
N SER A 57 10.14 -3.41 7.10
CA SER A 57 10.51 -1.98 7.08
C SER A 57 9.71 -1.14 8.07
N ARG A 58 8.41 -1.43 8.23
CA ARG A 58 7.55 -0.78 9.21
C ARG A 58 7.98 -1.11 10.64
N VAL A 59 8.25 -2.37 10.95
CA VAL A 59 8.72 -2.76 12.29
C VAL A 59 10.10 -2.17 12.59
N SER A 60 11.01 -2.12 11.61
CA SER A 60 12.30 -1.42 11.75
C SER A 60 12.09 0.05 12.16
N CYS A 61 11.16 0.76 11.50
CA CYS A 61 10.81 2.13 11.86
C CYS A 61 10.22 2.25 13.27
N VAL A 62 9.39 1.28 13.70
CA VAL A 62 8.82 1.27 15.06
C VAL A 62 9.90 1.04 16.11
N ASP A 63 10.78 0.07 15.89
CA ASP A 63 11.88 -0.26 16.82
C ASP A 63 12.86 0.89 17.01
N LEU A 64 13.09 1.66 15.96
CA LEU A 64 14.00 2.81 15.97
C LEU A 64 13.29 4.12 16.33
N GLY A 65 11.99 4.10 16.60
CA GLY A 65 11.24 5.28 17.03
C GLY A 65 10.85 6.26 15.92
N TYR A 66 10.96 5.89 14.64
CA TYR A 66 10.45 6.70 13.54
C TYR A 66 8.91 6.78 13.58
N LEU A 67 8.27 5.63 13.79
CA LEU A 67 6.82 5.47 13.78
C LEU A 67 6.31 5.02 15.14
N HIS A 68 5.15 5.57 15.54
CA HIS A 68 4.38 5.02 16.65
C HIS A 68 3.28 4.11 16.12
N ASP A 69 3.51 2.80 16.24
CA ASP A 69 2.53 1.78 15.84
C ASP A 69 2.58 0.60 16.81
N PRO A 70 1.61 0.49 17.73
CA PRO A 70 1.58 -0.57 18.73
C PRO A 70 1.13 -1.93 18.16
N TYR A 71 0.79 -2.00 16.87
CA TYR A 71 0.24 -3.20 16.23
C TYR A 71 1.21 -3.83 15.21
N ALA A 72 2.16 -3.07 14.65
CA ALA A 72 3.02 -3.54 13.55
C ALA A 72 3.72 -4.88 13.85
N LYS A 73 4.23 -5.04 15.07
CA LYS A 73 4.92 -6.26 15.51
C LYS A 73 4.01 -7.48 15.64
N LEU A 74 2.70 -7.29 15.75
CA LEU A 74 1.73 -8.38 15.91
C LEU A 74 1.45 -9.10 14.58
N PHE A 75 1.77 -8.46 13.45
CA PHE A 75 1.60 -9.02 12.12
C PHE A 75 2.91 -9.50 11.46
N ALA A 76 4.06 -9.15 12.04
CA ALA A 76 5.35 -9.60 11.55
C ALA A 76 5.57 -11.08 11.86
N LEU A 77 5.81 -11.90 10.83
CA LEU A 77 6.08 -13.32 10.99
C LEU A 77 7.53 -13.60 11.44
N GLU A 78 8.45 -12.71 11.08
CA GLU A 78 9.86 -12.82 11.40
C GLU A 78 10.30 -11.65 12.30
N PRO A 79 11.31 -11.84 13.16
CA PRO A 79 11.97 -10.72 13.84
C PRO A 79 12.48 -9.73 12.79
N ALA A 80 12.09 -8.47 12.92
CA ALA A 80 12.48 -7.46 11.95
C ALA A 80 14.01 -7.33 11.90
N THR A 81 14.54 -7.39 10.69
CA THR A 81 15.92 -6.98 10.44
C THR A 81 15.94 -5.46 10.33
N ARG A 82 16.81 -4.82 11.11
CA ARG A 82 17.01 -3.37 11.03
C ARG A 82 17.32 -2.99 9.58
N ARG A 83 16.51 -2.08 9.02
CA ARG A 83 16.75 -1.50 7.68
C ARG A 83 17.74 -0.35 7.78
N LEU A 84 18.31 0.00 6.64
CA LEU A 84 19.25 1.12 6.53
C LEU A 84 18.55 2.46 6.80
N PRO A 85 19.26 3.48 7.33
CA PRO A 85 18.65 4.77 7.69
C PRO A 85 17.85 5.41 6.55
N LEU A 86 18.37 5.37 5.31
CA LEU A 86 17.66 5.90 4.14
C LEU A 86 16.33 5.18 3.87
N LEU A 87 16.24 3.87 4.12
CA LEU A 87 15.02 3.09 3.95
C LEU A 87 14.02 3.36 5.07
N ASN A 88 14.50 3.55 6.30
CA ASN A 88 13.64 3.95 7.43
C ASN A 88 13.06 5.34 7.20
N ARG A 89 13.88 6.31 6.77
CA ARG A 89 13.42 7.67 6.41
C ARG A 89 12.41 7.64 5.26
N GLY A 90 12.67 6.88 4.19
CA GLY A 90 11.69 6.68 3.11
C GLY A 90 10.37 6.08 3.59
N THR A 91 10.43 5.08 4.47
CA THR A 91 9.23 4.45 5.08
C THR A 91 8.48 5.42 5.99
N TYR A 92 9.19 6.28 6.72
CA TYR A 92 8.59 7.35 7.53
C TYR A 92 7.84 8.36 6.66
N VAL A 93 8.45 8.84 5.57
CA VAL A 93 7.80 9.80 4.66
C VAL A 93 6.56 9.18 4.01
N ARG A 94 6.69 7.96 3.47
CA ARG A 94 5.57 7.17 2.94
C ARG A 94 4.40 7.10 3.90
N THR A 95 4.66 6.68 5.14
CA THR A 95 3.62 6.49 6.16
C THR A 95 2.99 7.83 6.53
N SER A 96 3.80 8.85 6.77
CA SER A 96 3.33 10.18 7.19
C SER A 96 2.48 10.86 6.12
N ALA A 97 2.84 10.71 4.84
CA ALA A 97 2.10 11.28 3.73
C ALA A 97 0.68 10.69 3.61
N ILE A 98 0.59 9.36 3.67
CA ILE A 98 -0.68 8.63 3.59
C ILE A 98 -1.53 8.92 4.84
N ASP A 99 -0.93 8.82 6.03
CA ASP A 99 -1.62 9.10 7.29
C ASP A 99 -2.20 10.53 7.32
N LEU A 100 -1.46 11.54 6.80
CA LEU A 100 -1.97 12.92 6.68
C LEU A 100 -3.22 13.00 5.79
N LEU A 101 -3.21 12.37 4.61
CA LEU A 101 -4.36 12.40 3.70
C LEU A 101 -5.60 11.74 4.32
N ILE A 102 -5.41 10.65 5.06
CA ILE A 102 -6.53 10.00 5.74
C ILE A 102 -6.98 10.82 6.94
N ASP A 103 -6.08 11.35 7.76
CA ASP A 103 -6.45 12.20 8.90
C ASP A 103 -7.34 13.36 8.46
N ARG A 104 -6.98 14.00 7.35
CA ARG A 104 -7.75 15.09 6.76
C ARG A 104 -9.13 14.63 6.30
N PHE A 105 -9.25 13.43 5.72
CA PHE A 105 -10.54 12.83 5.37
C PHE A 105 -11.40 12.47 6.59
N MET A 106 -10.79 11.96 7.66
CA MET A 106 -11.46 11.63 8.91
C MET A 106 -11.96 12.88 9.65
N MET A 107 -11.20 13.99 9.58
CA MET A 107 -11.54 15.27 10.20
C MET A 107 -12.58 16.08 9.41
N ALA A 108 -12.64 15.94 8.09
CA ALA A 108 -13.64 16.61 7.26
C ALA A 108 -15.03 16.02 7.54
N ALA A 109 -16.06 16.85 7.71
CA ALA A 109 -17.42 16.41 8.03
C ALA A 109 -17.49 15.29 9.10
N PRO A 110 -17.06 15.55 10.36
CA PRO A 110 -16.78 14.52 11.37
C PRO A 110 -18.00 13.70 11.81
N GLU A 111 -19.21 14.24 11.63
CA GLU A 111 -20.47 13.55 11.95
C GLU A 111 -20.91 12.55 10.87
N THR A 112 -20.32 12.66 9.67
CA THR A 112 -20.63 11.83 8.51
C THR A 112 -19.92 10.49 8.62
N ALA A 113 -20.65 9.39 8.37
CA ALA A 113 -20.04 8.07 8.29
C ALA A 113 -18.99 8.04 7.16
N LYS A 114 -17.94 7.25 7.33
CA LYS A 114 -16.79 7.18 6.42
C LYS A 114 -16.50 5.74 6.05
N GLN A 115 -16.10 5.55 4.80
CA GLN A 115 -15.61 4.28 4.29
C GLN A 115 -14.16 4.40 3.84
N ILE A 116 -13.36 3.38 4.16
CA ILE A 116 -12.01 3.25 3.62
C ILE A 116 -11.85 1.86 3.02
N ILE A 117 -11.34 1.79 1.79
CA ILE A 117 -11.00 0.53 1.11
C ILE A 117 -9.49 0.52 0.89
N SER A 118 -8.78 -0.41 1.53
CA SER A 118 -7.34 -0.66 1.31
C SER A 118 -7.15 -1.82 0.33
N LEU A 119 -6.61 -1.51 -0.85
CA LEU A 119 -6.29 -2.47 -1.90
C LEU A 119 -4.87 -3.01 -1.69
N GLY A 120 -4.73 -4.33 -1.60
CA GLY A 120 -3.46 -4.98 -1.25
C GLY A 120 -3.00 -4.61 0.15
N ALA A 121 -3.93 -4.70 1.12
CA ALA A 121 -3.70 -4.20 2.48
C ALA A 121 -2.57 -4.92 3.22
N GLY A 122 -2.24 -6.16 2.83
CA GLY A 122 -1.23 -6.98 3.50
C GLY A 122 -1.35 -6.94 5.02
N THR A 123 -0.24 -6.64 5.68
CA THR A 123 -0.09 -6.51 7.13
C THR A 123 -0.34 -5.09 7.66
N ASP A 124 -0.97 -4.21 6.88
CA ASP A 124 -1.29 -2.85 7.32
C ASP A 124 -2.11 -2.86 8.63
N THR A 125 -1.74 -1.98 9.54
CA THR A 125 -2.30 -1.83 10.88
C THR A 125 -3.21 -0.63 11.02
N ARG A 126 -3.39 0.14 9.94
CA ARG A 126 -4.00 1.46 10.00
C ARG A 126 -5.41 1.46 10.53
N TYR A 127 -6.21 0.44 10.25
CA TYR A 127 -7.52 0.26 10.88
C TYR A 127 -7.43 0.37 12.42
N PHE A 128 -6.54 -0.42 13.03
CA PHE A 128 -6.38 -0.43 14.49
C PHE A 128 -5.90 0.92 15.03
N ARG A 129 -4.95 1.57 14.33
CA ARG A 129 -4.47 2.92 14.67
C ARG A 129 -5.58 3.97 14.56
N LEU A 130 -6.44 3.88 13.56
CA LEU A 130 -7.59 4.77 13.39
C LEU A 130 -8.64 4.57 14.49
N CYS A 131 -8.90 3.34 14.92
CA CYS A 131 -9.78 3.07 16.05
C CYS A 131 -9.28 3.73 17.35
N ASP A 132 -7.96 3.76 17.57
CA ASP A 132 -7.37 4.46 18.72
C ASP A 132 -7.47 5.98 18.60
N LYS A 133 -7.20 6.51 17.41
CA LYS A 133 -7.14 7.95 17.16
C LYS A 133 -8.51 8.61 17.07
N TYR A 134 -9.50 7.90 16.52
CA TYR A 134 -10.86 8.38 16.29
C TYR A 134 -11.90 7.40 16.84
N PRO A 135 -11.95 7.17 18.17
CA PRO A 135 -12.78 6.13 18.78
C PRO A 135 -14.30 6.35 18.57
N SER A 136 -14.73 7.58 18.32
CA SER A 136 -16.13 7.93 18.08
C SER A 136 -16.52 7.98 16.60
N ALA A 137 -15.57 7.78 15.67
CA ALA A 137 -15.84 7.88 14.24
C ALA A 137 -16.67 6.69 13.76
N LYS A 138 -17.67 6.98 12.92
CA LYS A 138 -18.47 5.97 12.21
C LYS A 138 -17.69 5.50 10.99
N LEU A 139 -16.75 4.59 11.19
CA LEU A 139 -15.84 4.10 10.15
C LEU A 139 -16.17 2.65 9.77
N VAL A 140 -16.37 2.41 8.47
CA VAL A 140 -16.38 1.08 7.88
C VAL A 140 -15.09 0.91 7.06
N TYR A 141 -14.29 -0.09 7.41
CA TYR A 141 -12.99 -0.33 6.80
C TYR A 141 -12.99 -1.65 6.04
N HIS A 142 -12.53 -1.61 4.80
CA HIS A 142 -12.42 -2.77 3.92
C HIS A 142 -10.94 -2.98 3.59
N GLU A 143 -10.48 -4.22 3.69
CA GLU A 143 -9.17 -4.65 3.24
C GLU A 143 -9.33 -5.76 2.21
N ILE A 144 -8.69 -5.60 1.07
CA ILE A 144 -8.77 -6.54 -0.04
C ILE A 144 -7.36 -7.03 -0.33
N ASP A 145 -7.14 -8.34 -0.26
CA ASP A 145 -5.84 -8.94 -0.59
C ASP A 145 -6.02 -10.40 -1.02
N PHE A 146 -4.95 -11.02 -1.50
CA PHE A 146 -4.94 -12.43 -1.84
C PHE A 146 -5.38 -13.31 -0.64
N PRO A 147 -6.06 -14.44 -0.89
CA PRO A 147 -6.47 -15.38 0.15
C PRO A 147 -5.34 -15.80 1.09
N THR A 148 -4.11 -15.93 0.60
CA THR A 148 -2.96 -16.30 1.45
C THR A 148 -2.60 -15.20 2.45
N ASN A 149 -2.66 -13.93 2.04
CA ASN A 149 -2.28 -12.79 2.87
C ASN A 149 -3.37 -12.49 3.90
N THR A 150 -4.64 -12.52 3.46
CA THR A 150 -5.80 -12.37 4.35
C THR A 150 -5.88 -13.49 5.39
N ALA A 151 -5.58 -14.75 5.03
CA ALA A 151 -5.50 -15.86 5.99
C ALA A 151 -4.44 -15.62 7.07
N ALA A 152 -3.24 -15.17 6.68
CA ALA A 152 -2.17 -14.85 7.62
C ALA A 152 -2.58 -13.69 8.55
N LYS A 153 -3.24 -12.67 8.01
CA LYS A 153 -3.75 -11.53 8.79
C LYS A 153 -4.81 -11.95 9.82
N LEU A 154 -5.80 -12.74 9.41
CA LEU A 154 -6.83 -13.24 10.30
C LEU A 154 -6.25 -14.15 11.38
N ALA A 155 -5.28 -15.00 11.04
CA ALA A 155 -4.56 -15.81 12.03
C ALA A 155 -3.81 -14.96 13.07
N ALA A 156 -3.23 -13.83 12.67
CA ALA A 156 -2.61 -12.88 13.60
C ALA A 156 -3.66 -12.19 14.50
N ILE A 157 -4.79 -11.76 13.92
CA ILE A 157 -5.91 -11.16 14.66
C ILE A 157 -6.44 -12.13 15.72
N GLN A 158 -6.62 -13.40 15.38
CA GLN A 158 -7.05 -14.45 16.31
C GLN A 158 -6.05 -14.69 17.45
N ARG A 159 -4.76 -14.63 17.15
CA ARG A 159 -3.68 -14.93 18.10
C ARG A 159 -3.49 -13.82 19.12
N HIS A 160 -3.70 -12.56 18.74
CA HIS A 160 -3.31 -11.42 19.56
C HIS A 160 -4.50 -10.73 20.23
N ALA A 161 -4.45 -10.68 21.57
CA ALA A 161 -5.52 -10.11 22.38
C ALA A 161 -5.84 -8.64 21.99
N GLN A 162 -4.78 -7.90 21.70
CA GLN A 162 -4.82 -6.48 21.37
C GLN A 162 -5.56 -6.20 20.04
N LEU A 163 -5.43 -7.09 19.04
CA LEU A 163 -6.08 -6.92 17.74
C LEU A 163 -7.56 -7.27 17.80
N HIS A 164 -7.89 -8.46 18.32
CA HIS A 164 -9.28 -8.90 18.34
C HIS A 164 -10.16 -7.95 19.18
N SER A 165 -9.63 -7.35 20.25
CA SER A 165 -10.37 -6.41 21.09
C SER A 165 -10.92 -5.19 20.33
N LYS A 166 -10.29 -4.79 19.21
CA LYS A 166 -10.71 -3.68 18.35
C LYS A 166 -11.84 -4.03 17.38
N LEU A 167 -12.20 -5.32 17.29
CA LEU A 167 -13.25 -5.83 16.41
C LEU A 167 -14.53 -6.20 17.19
N ARG A 168 -14.46 -6.24 18.52
CA ARG A 168 -15.53 -6.78 19.38
C ARG A 168 -16.70 -5.83 19.61
N THR A 169 -16.58 -4.55 19.28
CA THR A 169 -17.54 -3.56 19.80
C THR A 169 -18.96 -3.74 19.27
N ASP A 170 -19.17 -4.27 18.06
CA ASP A 170 -20.52 -4.45 17.48
C ASP A 170 -20.62 -5.61 16.44
N SER A 171 -19.71 -6.58 16.46
CA SER A 171 -19.69 -7.64 15.44
C SER A 171 -20.54 -8.86 15.80
N PRO A 172 -21.41 -9.36 14.90
CA PRO A 172 -22.15 -10.61 15.10
C PRO A 172 -21.25 -11.86 15.03
N GLN A 173 -20.02 -11.72 14.51
CA GLN A 173 -19.04 -12.81 14.44
C GLN A 173 -17.81 -12.48 15.31
N ASP A 174 -17.58 -13.30 16.33
CA ASP A 174 -16.35 -13.23 17.13
C ASP A 174 -15.15 -13.61 16.26
N PRO A 175 -14.17 -12.71 16.03
CA PRO A 175 -12.95 -13.05 15.29
C PRO A 175 -12.23 -14.29 15.86
N ALA A 176 -12.27 -14.50 17.18
CA ALA A 176 -11.64 -15.66 17.82
C ALA A 176 -12.32 -16.99 17.45
N SER A 177 -13.57 -16.95 16.97
CA SER A 177 -14.35 -18.12 16.56
C SER A 177 -14.18 -18.51 15.09
N LEU A 178 -13.37 -17.76 14.33
CA LEU A 178 -13.07 -18.08 12.94
C LEU A 178 -12.45 -19.48 12.82
N GLY A 179 -12.94 -20.28 11.87
CA GLY A 179 -12.41 -21.60 11.60
C GLY A 179 -10.93 -21.56 11.18
N PRO A 180 -10.16 -22.64 11.43
CA PRO A 180 -8.78 -22.73 10.94
C PRO A 180 -8.70 -22.48 9.43
N GLY A 181 -7.83 -21.56 9.02
CA GLY A 181 -7.66 -21.20 7.61
C GLY A 181 -8.74 -20.27 7.04
N ALA A 182 -9.54 -19.60 7.89
CA ALA A 182 -10.42 -18.53 7.45
C ALA A 182 -9.65 -17.48 6.65
N THR A 183 -10.21 -17.10 5.50
CA THR A 183 -9.60 -16.10 4.59
C THR A 183 -10.41 -14.81 4.54
N THR A 184 -11.69 -14.85 4.93
CA THR A 184 -12.56 -13.67 4.99
C THR A 184 -13.06 -13.41 6.40
N TYR A 185 -13.37 -12.14 6.66
CA TYR A 185 -14.03 -11.70 7.89
C TYR A 185 -14.91 -10.50 7.57
N HIS A 186 -16.13 -10.47 8.09
CA HIS A 186 -17.05 -9.36 7.85
C HIS A 186 -17.70 -8.93 9.15
N SER A 187 -17.70 -7.62 9.40
CA SER A 187 -18.34 -6.98 10.55
C SER A 187 -18.85 -5.60 10.15
N ALA A 188 -19.58 -4.95 11.05
CA ALA A 188 -20.11 -3.61 10.81
C ALA A 188 -18.99 -2.57 10.58
N THR A 189 -17.79 -2.76 11.15
CA THR A 189 -16.70 -1.75 11.11
C THR A 189 -15.45 -2.21 10.37
N TYR A 190 -15.19 -3.52 10.26
CA TYR A 190 -13.99 -4.07 9.62
C TYR A 190 -14.29 -5.31 8.78
N ASN A 191 -13.84 -5.27 7.52
CA ASN A 191 -14.16 -6.25 6.50
C ASN A 191 -12.89 -6.67 5.76
N VAL A 192 -12.51 -7.94 5.84
CA VAL A 192 -11.37 -8.54 5.14
C VAL A 192 -11.89 -9.42 4.01
N HIS A 193 -11.54 -9.07 2.78
CA HIS A 193 -11.98 -9.72 1.55
C HIS A 193 -10.81 -10.47 0.92
N ALA A 194 -10.89 -11.81 0.91
CA ALA A 194 -9.96 -12.69 0.22
C ALA A 194 -10.26 -12.68 -1.28
N LEU A 195 -9.61 -11.77 -2.00
CA LEU A 195 -9.92 -11.48 -3.38
C LEU A 195 -8.66 -11.15 -4.17
N ASP A 196 -8.50 -11.82 -5.32
CA ASP A 196 -7.57 -11.35 -6.34
C ASP A 196 -8.19 -10.12 -7.05
N LEU A 197 -7.60 -8.94 -6.87
CA LEU A 197 -8.10 -7.70 -7.47
C LEU A 197 -8.30 -7.80 -8.99
N ARG A 198 -7.55 -8.64 -9.70
CA ARG A 198 -7.70 -8.84 -11.15
C ARG A 198 -9.07 -9.39 -11.52
N SER A 199 -9.72 -10.11 -10.61
CA SER A 199 -11.08 -10.61 -10.84
C SER A 199 -12.14 -9.51 -10.90
N LEU A 200 -11.87 -8.33 -10.33
CA LEU A 200 -12.72 -7.14 -10.49
C LEU A 200 -12.59 -6.49 -11.88
N ALA A 201 -11.50 -6.76 -12.60
CA ALA A 201 -11.31 -6.25 -13.96
C ALA A 201 -12.14 -7.02 -15.00
N HIS A 202 -12.51 -8.26 -14.70
CA HIS A 202 -13.17 -9.16 -15.64
C HIS A 202 -14.68 -9.21 -15.36
N THR A 203 -15.48 -8.57 -16.21
CA THR A 203 -16.92 -8.81 -16.24
C THR A 203 -17.18 -10.00 -17.16
N ILE A 204 -17.18 -11.21 -16.63
CA ILE A 204 -17.66 -12.38 -17.38
C ILE A 204 -19.19 -12.27 -17.36
N ALA A 205 -19.82 -12.26 -18.54
CA ALA A 205 -21.27 -12.02 -18.70
C ALA A 205 -22.16 -12.97 -17.86
N ASP A 206 -21.65 -14.16 -17.53
CA ASP A 206 -22.36 -15.20 -16.77
C ASP A 206 -21.81 -15.44 -15.34
N ALA A 207 -20.84 -14.64 -14.88
CA ALA A 207 -20.32 -14.77 -13.52
C ALA A 207 -21.17 -13.97 -12.53
N THR A 208 -21.43 -14.54 -11.35
CA THR A 208 -22.03 -13.80 -10.23
C THR A 208 -21.19 -12.55 -9.95
N PRO A 209 -21.78 -11.34 -9.97
CA PRO A 209 -21.05 -10.14 -9.68
C PRO A 209 -20.36 -10.25 -8.33
N GLN A 210 -19.06 -9.92 -8.30
CA GLN A 210 -18.35 -9.84 -7.03
C GLN A 210 -18.99 -8.72 -6.20
N THR A 211 -19.31 -9.05 -4.95
CA THR A 211 -19.88 -8.13 -3.98
C THR A 211 -18.85 -7.84 -2.90
N LEU A 212 -18.92 -6.65 -2.32
CA LEU A 212 -18.14 -6.27 -1.15
C LEU A 212 -19.13 -6.09 0.00
N PRO A 213 -19.34 -7.12 0.84
CA PRO A 213 -20.25 -7.02 1.98
C PRO A 213 -19.95 -5.79 2.83
N ASN A 214 -21.03 -5.16 3.32
CA ASN A 214 -21.00 -3.96 4.16
C ASN A 214 -20.47 -2.69 3.49
N LEU A 215 -20.21 -2.70 2.18
CA LEU A 215 -19.91 -1.48 1.43
C LEU A 215 -21.21 -0.75 1.12
N ASP A 216 -21.38 0.46 1.64
CA ASP A 216 -22.54 1.31 1.42
C ASP A 216 -22.26 2.32 0.29
N PRO A 217 -23.02 2.29 -0.81
CA PRO A 217 -22.87 3.21 -1.94
C PRO A 217 -23.45 4.61 -1.65
N SER A 218 -23.77 4.95 -0.41
CA SER A 218 -24.17 6.32 -0.03
C SER A 218 -23.13 7.02 0.85
N ILE A 219 -22.09 6.29 1.28
CA ILE A 219 -21.09 6.78 2.23
C ILE A 219 -19.83 7.26 1.48
N PRO A 220 -19.30 8.46 1.80
CA PRO A 220 -18.02 8.93 1.26
C PRO A 220 -16.91 7.90 1.45
N THR A 221 -16.26 7.49 0.36
CA THR A 221 -15.33 6.36 0.36
C THR A 221 -13.95 6.74 -0.14
N LEU A 222 -12.94 6.53 0.70
CA LEU A 222 -11.53 6.68 0.36
C LEU A 222 -10.93 5.33 -0.01
N ILE A 223 -10.41 5.22 -1.23
CA ILE A 223 -9.71 4.03 -1.73
C ILE A 223 -8.21 4.27 -1.62
N LEU A 224 -7.47 3.31 -1.08
CA LEU A 224 -6.03 3.33 -0.93
C LEU A 224 -5.40 2.24 -1.78
N SER A 225 -4.34 2.58 -2.51
CA SER A 225 -3.41 1.61 -3.09
C SER A 225 -1.99 2.06 -2.75
N GLU A 226 -1.44 1.45 -1.71
CA GLU A 226 -0.11 1.72 -1.22
C GLU A 226 0.84 0.61 -1.70
N MET A 227 1.57 0.85 -2.79
CA MET A 227 2.39 -0.17 -3.48
C MET A 227 1.60 -1.42 -3.89
N CYS A 228 0.32 -1.30 -4.29
CA CYS A 228 -0.50 -2.45 -4.70
C CYS A 228 -0.74 -2.48 -6.21
N LEU A 229 -1.48 -1.49 -6.74
CA LEU A 229 -1.90 -1.48 -8.15
C LEU A 229 -0.72 -1.41 -9.12
N VAL A 230 0.45 -0.96 -8.64
CA VAL A 230 1.69 -0.88 -9.40
C VAL A 230 2.13 -2.22 -10.01
N TYR A 231 1.75 -3.34 -9.41
CA TYR A 231 2.10 -4.67 -9.91
C TYR A 231 1.24 -5.14 -11.09
N LEU A 232 0.16 -4.42 -11.41
CA LEU A 232 -0.82 -4.81 -12.43
C LEU A 232 -0.64 -4.01 -13.71
N GLN A 233 -1.14 -4.56 -14.83
CA GLN A 233 -1.18 -3.84 -16.11
C GLN A 233 -2.09 -2.61 -16.01
N ALA A 234 -1.69 -1.50 -16.63
CA ALA A 234 -2.45 -0.24 -16.55
C ALA A 234 -3.91 -0.38 -17.02
N SER A 235 -4.17 -1.20 -18.04
CA SER A 235 -5.53 -1.52 -18.51
C SER A 235 -6.35 -2.29 -17.46
N THR A 236 -5.74 -3.29 -16.81
CA THR A 236 -6.37 -4.04 -15.71
C THR A 236 -6.68 -3.11 -14.54
N VAL A 237 -5.74 -2.24 -14.15
CA VAL A 237 -5.97 -1.24 -13.09
C VAL A 237 -7.13 -0.31 -13.47
N SER A 238 -7.17 0.16 -14.71
CA SER A 238 -8.26 1.02 -15.19
C SER A 238 -9.62 0.33 -15.05
N SER A 239 -9.73 -0.96 -15.37
CA SER A 239 -10.97 -1.72 -15.18
C SER A 239 -11.33 -1.89 -13.70
N ILE A 240 -10.35 -2.17 -12.84
CA ILE A 240 -10.57 -2.30 -11.38
C ILE A 240 -11.09 -0.98 -10.81
N ILE A 241 -10.43 0.14 -11.11
CA ILE A 241 -10.85 1.44 -10.59
C ILE A 241 -12.20 1.85 -11.17
N SER A 242 -12.46 1.58 -12.45
CA SER A 242 -13.79 1.78 -13.04
C SER A 242 -14.87 1.00 -12.28
N ARG A 243 -14.61 -0.26 -11.91
CA ARG A 243 -15.54 -1.07 -11.13
C ARG A 243 -15.85 -0.43 -9.76
N PHE A 244 -14.85 0.13 -9.09
CA PHE A 244 -15.08 0.86 -7.84
C PHE A 244 -15.86 2.15 -8.04
N VAL A 245 -15.42 3.02 -8.96
CA VAL A 245 -15.92 4.39 -9.12
C VAL A 245 -17.29 4.44 -9.81
N ASN A 246 -17.60 3.47 -10.68
CA ASN A 246 -18.83 3.48 -11.48
C ASN A 246 -19.88 2.46 -11.01
N ASP A 247 -19.46 1.30 -10.50
CA ASP A 247 -20.40 0.23 -10.16
C ASP A 247 -20.64 0.11 -8.65
N PHE A 248 -19.57 0.12 -7.84
CA PHE A 248 -19.72 0.02 -6.38
C PHE A 248 -20.06 1.36 -5.71
N LEU A 249 -19.53 2.46 -6.24
CA LEU A 249 -19.70 3.80 -5.68
C LEU A 249 -20.19 4.75 -6.77
N PRO A 250 -21.34 4.50 -7.41
CA PRO A 250 -21.84 5.35 -8.48
C PRO A 250 -22.12 6.78 -8.00
N THR A 251 -22.19 7.75 -8.92
CA THR A 251 -22.69 9.10 -8.63
C THR A 251 -24.07 9.03 -7.95
N PRO A 252 -24.34 9.84 -6.90
CA PRO A 252 -23.55 10.99 -6.43
C PRO A 252 -22.58 10.67 -5.27
N THR A 253 -22.11 9.43 -5.12
CA THR A 253 -21.24 9.03 -4.00
C THR A 253 -19.88 9.73 -4.07
N PRO A 254 -19.43 10.42 -3.01
CA PRO A 254 -18.08 10.95 -2.98
C PRO A 254 -17.09 9.79 -2.93
N VAL A 255 -16.13 9.79 -3.84
CA VAL A 255 -15.07 8.78 -3.92
C VAL A 255 -13.72 9.42 -4.16
N SER A 256 -12.71 8.85 -3.53
CA SER A 256 -11.34 9.29 -3.64
C SER A 256 -10.42 8.10 -3.82
N LEU A 257 -9.30 8.32 -4.52
CA LEU A 257 -8.23 7.36 -4.65
C LEU A 257 -6.91 8.02 -4.22
N VAL A 258 -6.20 7.37 -3.30
CA VAL A 258 -4.82 7.70 -2.92
C VAL A 258 -3.90 6.56 -3.38
N LEU A 259 -2.91 6.91 -4.17
CA LEU A 259 -1.87 6.04 -4.69
C LEU A 259 -0.53 6.40 -4.05
N TYR A 260 0.21 5.39 -3.60
CA TYR A 260 1.64 5.51 -3.33
C TYR A 260 2.38 4.53 -4.24
N GLU A 261 3.14 5.04 -5.20
CA GLU A 261 3.83 4.25 -6.23
C GLU A 261 5.19 4.90 -6.56
N PRO A 262 6.16 4.12 -7.09
CA PRO A 262 7.38 4.70 -7.64
C PRO A 262 7.11 5.51 -8.91
N ILE A 263 8.02 6.43 -9.23
CA ILE A 263 8.05 7.24 -10.45
C ILE A 263 9.48 7.31 -11.02
N LEU A 264 9.63 8.01 -12.15
CA LEU A 264 10.91 8.31 -12.81
C LEU A 264 11.72 7.05 -13.20
N PRO A 265 11.14 6.08 -13.95
CA PRO A 265 11.83 4.82 -14.26
C PRO A 265 13.03 4.98 -15.21
N ASN A 266 13.12 6.11 -15.91
CA ASN A 266 13.98 6.27 -17.07
C ASN A 266 15.32 6.90 -16.73
N ASP A 267 15.51 7.48 -15.55
CA ASP A 267 16.79 8.06 -15.16
C ASP A 267 17.81 6.99 -14.69
N ALA A 268 18.99 7.41 -14.21
CA ALA A 268 19.98 6.45 -13.75
C ALA A 268 19.51 5.62 -12.54
N PHE A 269 18.83 6.24 -11.57
CA PHE A 269 18.37 5.56 -10.37
C PHE A 269 17.18 4.65 -10.70
N GLY A 270 16.17 5.15 -11.42
CA GLY A 270 14.99 4.41 -11.83
C GLY A 270 15.30 3.16 -12.65
N ARG A 271 16.30 3.22 -13.55
CA ARG A 271 16.75 2.05 -14.32
C ARG A 271 17.37 0.98 -13.42
N VAL A 272 18.17 1.38 -12.43
CA VAL A 272 18.76 0.41 -11.49
C VAL A 272 17.69 -0.16 -10.55
N MET A 273 16.78 0.67 -10.03
CA MET A 273 15.62 0.22 -9.24
C MET A 273 14.80 -0.84 -10.00
N THR A 274 14.43 -0.54 -11.25
CA THR A 274 13.65 -1.45 -12.10
C THR A 274 14.42 -2.75 -12.38
N SER A 275 15.73 -2.64 -12.66
CA SER A 275 16.60 -3.82 -12.88
C SER A 275 16.65 -4.72 -11.64
N ASN A 276 16.84 -4.15 -10.44
CA ASN A 276 16.88 -4.90 -9.19
C ASN A 276 15.56 -5.61 -8.90
N LEU A 277 14.42 -4.95 -9.10
CA LEU A 277 13.11 -5.57 -8.91
C LEU A 277 12.88 -6.71 -9.91
N SER A 278 13.26 -6.51 -11.19
CA SER A 278 13.12 -7.54 -12.21
C SER A 278 13.94 -8.80 -11.90
N SER A 279 15.12 -8.64 -11.27
CA SER A 279 15.97 -9.77 -10.82
C SER A 279 15.30 -10.62 -9.74
N ARG A 280 14.28 -10.08 -9.06
CA ARG A 280 13.45 -10.75 -8.06
C ARG A 280 12.08 -11.19 -8.60
N ASN A 281 11.89 -11.15 -9.92
CA ASN A 281 10.59 -11.39 -10.60
C ASN A 281 9.49 -10.40 -10.21
N ILE A 282 9.85 -9.17 -9.80
CA ILE A 282 8.91 -8.08 -9.51
C ILE A 282 8.92 -7.13 -10.70
N TYR A 283 7.73 -6.88 -11.25
CA TYR A 283 7.52 -5.98 -12.39
C TYR A 283 6.52 -4.90 -12.00
N LEU A 284 6.70 -3.70 -12.55
CA LEU A 284 5.90 -2.52 -12.22
C LEU A 284 5.27 -1.91 -13.48
N PRO A 285 4.23 -2.50 -14.08
CA PRO A 285 3.72 -2.01 -15.36
C PRO A 285 3.16 -0.58 -15.31
N THR A 286 2.56 -0.15 -14.19
CA THR A 286 2.04 1.23 -14.08
C THR A 286 3.16 2.26 -14.01
N LEU A 287 4.33 1.92 -13.46
CA LEU A 287 5.50 2.80 -13.42
C LEU A 287 5.95 3.19 -14.84
N SER A 288 5.87 2.26 -15.80
CA SER A 288 6.18 2.55 -17.20
C SER A 288 5.07 3.34 -17.90
N ALA A 289 3.80 3.13 -17.50
CA ALA A 289 2.65 3.81 -18.09
C ALA A 289 2.46 5.24 -17.58
N TYR A 290 2.84 5.51 -16.33
CA TYR A 290 2.66 6.79 -15.65
C TYR A 290 3.97 7.23 -14.95
N PRO A 291 5.01 7.55 -15.73
CA PRO A 291 6.36 7.75 -15.21
C PRO A 291 6.54 9.02 -14.37
N GLU A 292 5.72 10.05 -14.54
CA GLU A 292 5.89 11.34 -13.88
C GLU A 292 4.67 11.77 -13.06
N LEU A 293 4.85 12.78 -12.18
CA LEU A 293 3.75 13.33 -11.37
C LEU A 293 2.60 13.88 -12.24
N GLY A 294 2.92 14.43 -13.42
CA GLY A 294 1.92 14.88 -14.39
C GLY A 294 1.05 13.74 -14.89
N ASP A 295 1.65 12.59 -15.20
CA ASP A 295 0.95 11.39 -15.66
C ASP A 295 0.06 10.82 -14.56
N GLN A 296 0.51 10.84 -13.30
CA GLN A 296 -0.31 10.37 -12.18
C GLN A 296 -1.56 11.24 -11.98
N ARG A 297 -1.47 12.57 -12.14
CA ARG A 297 -2.65 13.46 -12.10
C ARG A 297 -3.60 13.19 -13.28
N ALA A 298 -3.05 13.01 -14.48
CA ALA A 298 -3.84 12.70 -15.67
C ALA A 298 -4.56 11.35 -15.53
N ARG A 299 -3.86 10.34 -15.00
CA ARG A 299 -4.39 9.00 -14.67
C ARG A 299 -5.58 9.08 -13.72
N LEU A 300 -5.47 9.84 -12.63
CA LEU A 300 -6.55 9.99 -11.66
C LEU A 300 -7.80 10.61 -12.31
N LYS A 301 -7.63 11.67 -13.10
CA LYS A 301 -8.73 12.29 -13.85
C LYS A 301 -9.37 11.32 -14.85
N GLN A 302 -8.57 10.51 -15.53
CA GLN A 302 -9.06 9.47 -16.45
C GLN A 302 -9.96 8.44 -15.75
N TYR A 303 -9.75 8.19 -14.45
CA TYR A 303 -10.58 7.30 -13.64
C TYR A 303 -11.92 7.92 -13.20
N GLY A 304 -12.26 9.13 -13.66
CA GLY A 304 -13.50 9.82 -13.29
C GLY A 304 -13.39 10.64 -11.99
N LEU A 305 -12.19 10.79 -11.45
CA LEU A 305 -11.91 11.64 -10.28
C LEU A 305 -11.67 13.08 -10.75
N ALA A 306 -12.77 13.72 -11.18
CA ALA A 306 -12.73 14.95 -11.97
C ALA A 306 -12.69 16.24 -11.14
N ASP A 307 -13.13 16.22 -9.88
CA ASP A 307 -13.22 17.42 -9.05
C ASP A 307 -11.86 17.90 -8.55
N GLY A 308 -10.88 16.99 -8.47
CA GLY A 308 -9.49 17.35 -8.25
C GLY A 308 -8.54 16.16 -8.36
N ALA A 309 -7.28 16.47 -8.71
CA ALA A 309 -6.19 15.52 -8.72
C ALA A 309 -4.87 16.23 -8.43
N LYS A 310 -4.12 15.73 -7.47
CA LYS A 310 -2.85 16.28 -6.96
C LYS A 310 -1.80 15.18 -6.85
N ALA A 311 -0.53 15.54 -6.92
CA ALA A 311 0.57 14.59 -6.73
C ALA A 311 1.84 15.27 -6.19
N ALA A 312 2.58 14.58 -5.32
CA ALA A 312 3.85 15.04 -4.80
C ALA A 312 4.81 13.87 -4.63
N ASP A 313 6.08 14.06 -5.01
CA ASP A 313 7.13 13.11 -4.66
C ASP A 313 7.52 13.22 -3.18
N ASN A 314 8.22 12.20 -2.66
CA ASN A 314 8.55 12.17 -1.24
C ASN A 314 9.58 13.24 -0.84
N GLU A 315 10.37 13.80 -1.75
CA GLU A 315 11.27 14.91 -1.42
C GLU A 315 10.46 16.16 -1.13
N TRP A 316 9.50 16.48 -2.01
CA TRP A 316 8.56 17.57 -1.81
C TRP A 316 7.78 17.38 -0.51
N ILE A 317 7.27 16.18 -0.26
CA ILE A 317 6.53 15.86 0.97
C ILE A 317 7.42 16.05 2.20
N TRP A 318 8.64 15.53 2.18
CA TRP A 318 9.59 15.72 3.28
C TRP A 318 9.80 17.20 3.55
N ARG A 319 9.99 18.01 2.50
CA ARG A 319 10.23 19.44 2.64
C ARG A 319 9.00 20.22 3.15
N GLU A 320 7.83 19.98 2.56
CA GLU A 320 6.66 20.85 2.68
C GLU A 320 5.59 20.35 3.67
N TRP A 321 5.50 19.04 3.91
CA TRP A 321 4.43 18.45 4.74
C TRP A 321 4.93 18.05 6.12
N ILE A 322 6.20 17.67 6.24
CA ILE A 322 6.79 17.26 7.53
C ILE A 322 7.25 18.51 8.29
N PRO A 323 6.78 18.75 9.52
CA PRO A 323 7.23 19.88 10.34
C PRO A 323 8.72 19.81 10.67
N GLU A 324 9.35 20.97 10.90
CA GLU A 324 10.78 21.04 11.27
C GLU A 324 11.08 20.26 12.55
N GLU A 325 10.18 20.28 13.54
CA GLU A 325 10.35 19.53 14.79
C GLU A 325 10.41 18.01 14.54
N GLU A 326 9.61 17.51 13.59
CA GLU A 326 9.65 16.10 13.21
C GLU A 326 10.91 15.77 12.39
N LYS A 327 11.38 16.68 11.54
CA LYS A 327 12.66 16.51 10.82
C LYS A 327 13.84 16.41 11.79
N GLU A 328 13.90 17.30 12.79
CA GLU A 328 14.91 17.28 13.85
C GLU A 328 14.83 15.99 14.67
N ARG A 329 13.63 15.58 15.07
CA ARG A 329 13.41 14.32 15.80
C ARG A 329 13.93 13.12 15.01
N VAL A 330 13.55 13.01 13.74
CA VAL A 330 13.96 11.92 12.84
C VAL A 330 15.46 11.94 12.58
N ALA A 331 16.07 13.12 12.41
CA ALA A 331 17.51 13.26 12.25
C ALA A 331 18.29 12.78 13.49
N GLY A 332 17.70 12.90 14.68
CA GLY A 332 18.28 12.42 15.94
C GLY A 332 18.22 10.90 16.16
N LEU A 333 17.43 10.15 15.38
CA LEU A 333 17.27 8.70 15.57
C LEU A 333 18.45 7.89 15.01
N GLU A 334 18.91 8.26 13.82
CA GLU A 334 20.00 7.56 13.12
C GLU A 334 20.85 8.55 12.31
N PHE A 335 22.17 8.35 12.38
CA PHE A 335 23.11 9.07 11.54
C PHE A 335 22.96 8.65 10.07
N LEU A 336 22.99 9.64 9.18
CA LEU A 336 23.01 9.47 7.73
C LEU A 336 23.96 10.53 7.16
N ASP A 337 25.06 10.06 6.56
CA ASP A 337 26.06 10.88 5.88
C ASP A 337 25.73 11.14 4.40
N GLU A 338 25.13 10.17 3.72
CA GLU A 338 24.78 10.23 2.30
C GLU A 338 23.39 10.83 2.07
N MET A 339 23.23 12.12 2.34
CA MET A 339 21.96 12.84 2.17
C MET A 339 21.52 12.91 0.69
N GLU A 340 22.46 12.89 -0.25
CA GLU A 340 22.18 12.85 -1.69
C GLU A 340 21.51 11.54 -2.12
N GLU A 341 21.85 10.40 -1.49
CA GLU A 341 21.20 9.13 -1.77
C GLU A 341 19.76 9.10 -1.27
N LEU A 342 19.51 9.72 -0.12
CA LEU A 342 18.16 9.89 0.40
C LEU A 342 17.34 10.79 -0.54
N ASP A 343 17.87 11.93 -0.97
CA ASP A 343 17.20 12.82 -1.93
C ASP A 343 16.83 12.10 -3.22
N LEU A 344 17.76 11.32 -3.78
CA LEU A 344 17.49 10.46 -4.93
C LEU A 344 16.37 9.46 -4.63
N LEU A 345 16.42 8.73 -3.52
CA LEU A 345 15.37 7.78 -3.16
C LEU A 345 14.00 8.45 -3.03
N LEU A 346 13.92 9.59 -2.35
CA LEU A 346 12.66 10.28 -2.09
C LEU A 346 12.02 10.82 -3.37
N LYS A 347 12.81 11.33 -4.33
CA LYS A 347 12.29 11.79 -5.64
C LYS A 347 11.66 10.69 -6.49
N HIS A 348 11.97 9.42 -6.20
CA HIS A 348 11.53 8.26 -7.00
C HIS A 348 10.26 7.58 -6.48
N TYR A 349 9.62 8.14 -5.47
CA TYR A 349 8.32 7.69 -4.98
C TYR A 349 7.40 8.88 -4.81
N CYS A 350 6.12 8.69 -5.13
CA CYS A 350 5.14 9.75 -4.98
C CYS A 350 3.86 9.27 -4.31
N VAL A 351 3.17 10.24 -3.70
CA VAL A 351 1.75 10.13 -3.40
C VAL A 351 0.98 10.91 -4.46
N ALA A 352 -0.01 10.26 -5.07
CA ALA A 352 -0.97 10.90 -5.96
C ALA A 352 -2.38 10.66 -5.44
N TRP A 353 -3.22 11.69 -5.40
CA TRP A 353 -4.57 11.57 -4.90
C TRP A 353 -5.58 12.36 -5.74
N GLY A 354 -6.71 11.75 -6.02
CA GLY A 354 -7.80 12.32 -6.83
C GLY A 354 -9.15 12.06 -6.20
N TRP A 355 -10.14 12.91 -6.49
CA TRP A 355 -11.49 12.77 -5.97
C TRP A 355 -12.59 13.18 -6.94
N ARG A 356 -13.78 12.63 -6.67
CA ARG A 356 -15.09 13.06 -7.12
C ARG A 356 -15.95 13.26 -5.86
N ASP A 357 -16.49 14.45 -5.68
CA ASP A 357 -17.40 14.82 -4.59
C ASP A 357 -18.85 14.95 -5.06
N ASP A 358 -19.10 15.13 -6.36
CA ASP A 358 -20.43 15.31 -6.95
C ASP A 358 -21.25 16.39 -6.21
N GLY A 359 -20.58 17.47 -5.79
CA GLY A 359 -21.18 18.60 -5.08
C GLY A 359 -21.29 18.45 -3.55
N GLN A 360 -20.91 17.31 -2.96
CA GLN A 360 -20.96 17.10 -1.50
C GLN A 360 -19.75 17.71 -0.76
N GLY A 361 -18.62 17.90 -1.46
CA GLY A 361 -17.46 18.65 -0.99
C GLY A 361 -16.59 18.00 0.10
N VAL A 362 -16.81 16.73 0.46
CA VAL A 362 -16.09 16.05 1.57
C VAL A 362 -14.58 15.97 1.31
N PHE A 363 -14.17 15.58 0.11
CA PHE A 363 -12.75 15.48 -0.25
C PHE A 363 -12.13 16.83 -0.60
N SER A 364 -12.90 17.70 -1.24
CA SER A 364 -12.51 19.08 -1.53
C SER A 364 -12.21 19.85 -0.24
N GLU A 365 -13.03 19.66 0.81
CA GLU A 365 -12.78 20.19 2.15
C GLU A 365 -11.54 19.55 2.78
N ALA A 366 -11.45 18.22 2.79
CA ALA A 366 -10.34 17.48 3.39
C ALA A 366 -8.98 17.95 2.84
N TRP A 367 -8.89 18.19 1.54
CA TRP A 367 -7.62 18.41 0.86
C TRP A 367 -7.40 19.83 0.34
N ARG A 368 -8.26 20.77 0.74
CA ARG A 368 -8.19 22.19 0.38
C ARG A 368 -6.79 22.76 0.63
N ASP A 369 -6.24 22.49 1.81
CA ASP A 369 -5.02 23.10 2.30
C ASP A 369 -3.77 22.22 2.09
N ILE A 370 -3.91 21.08 1.42
CA ILE A 370 -2.80 20.16 1.12
C ILE A 370 -2.14 20.58 -0.19
N ARG A 371 -0.87 20.99 -0.13
CA ARG A 371 -0.08 21.43 -1.29
C ARG A 371 0.48 20.23 -2.05
N ASP A 372 0.62 20.34 -3.36
CA ASP A 372 1.25 19.34 -4.22
C ASP A 372 2.40 19.92 -5.04
N ALA A 373 3.23 19.06 -5.64
CA ALA A 373 4.46 19.49 -6.29
C ALA A 373 4.19 20.07 -7.69
N GLY A 374 4.42 21.37 -7.88
CA GLY A 374 4.20 22.06 -9.17
C GLY A 374 2.76 22.52 -9.41
N GLY A 375 1.95 22.62 -8.35
CA GLY A 375 0.62 23.21 -8.34
C GLY A 375 0.59 24.68 -7.90
#